data_AF-A0AAX3WWN7-F1
#
_entry.id   AF-A0AAX3WWN7-F1
#
_cell.length_a   1.000
_cell.length_b   1.000
_cell.length_c   1.000
_cell.angle_alpha   90.00
_cell.angle_beta   90.00
_cell.angle_gamma   90.00
#
_symmetry.space_group_name_H-M   'P 1'
#
loop_
_entity.id
_entity.type
_entity.pdbx_description
1 polymer ?
#
loop_
_entity_poly.entity_id
_entity_poly.type
_entity_poly.pdbx_seq_one_letter_code
_entity_poly.pdbx_strand_id
1 'polypeptide(L)' 'MRIFGMFVAIIVSAFTAVGIAELYHQPYNWYLVFLMILTGFFIHTIILILESEASEENEF' A
#
# COMPACT_ATOMS: atom_id res chain seq x y z
N MET A 1 7.27 8.63 13.12
CA MET A 1 6.56 7.35 13.39
C MET A 1 5.35 7.07 12.46
N ARG A 2 4.82 8.06 11.71
CA ARG A 2 3.67 7.86 10.78
C ARG A 2 3.99 6.97 9.57
N ILE A 3 5.19 7.12 9.01
CA ILE A 3 5.66 6.39 7.82
C ILE A 3 5.71 4.87 8.09
N PHE A 4 6.30 4.46 9.21
CA PHE A 4 6.41 3.05 9.60
C PHE A 4 5.04 2.37 9.76
N GLY A 5 4.05 3.09 10.30
CA GLY A 5 2.69 2.56 10.48
C GLY A 5 1.99 2.24 9.17
N MET A 6 2.19 3.01 8.11
CA MET A 6 1.48 2.76 6.85
C MET A 6 2.17 1.73 5.94
N PHE A 7 3.50 1.55 6.04
CA PHE A 7 4.15 0.36 5.46
C PHE A 7 3.58 -0.94 6.07
N VAL A 8 3.39 -0.95 7.39
CA VAL A 8 2.75 -2.08 8.07
C VAL A 8 1.31 -2.27 7.57
N ALA A 9 0.55 -1.19 7.36
CA ALA A 9 -0.81 -1.28 6.82
C ALA A 9 -0.87 -1.87 5.40
N ILE A 10 0.06 -1.50 4.51
CA ILE A 10 0.17 -2.05 3.15
C ILE A 10 0.50 -3.54 3.20
N ILE A 11 1.40 -3.95 4.08
CA ILE A 11 1.78 -5.37 4.22
C ILE A 11 0.60 -6.17 4.78
N VAL A 12 -0.06 -5.67 5.84
CA VAL A 12 -1.21 -6.35 6.46
C VAL A 12 -2.39 -6.47 5.49
N SER A 13 -2.68 -5.44 4.68
CA SER A 13 -3.73 -5.53 3.66
C SER A 13 -3.38 -6.55 2.58
N ALA A 14 -2.10 -6.63 2.20
CA ALA A 14 -1.64 -7.62 1.24
C ALA A 14 -1.83 -9.06 1.75
N PHE A 15 -1.42 -9.35 2.98
CA PHE A 15 -1.62 -10.67 3.60
C PHE A 15 -3.09 -10.99 3.84
N THR A 16 -3.92 -10.00 4.17
CA THR A 16 -5.37 -10.18 4.36
C THR A 16 -6.03 -10.61 3.06
N ALA A 17 -5.69 -9.98 1.93
CA ALA A 17 -6.22 -10.36 0.62
C ALA A 17 -5.79 -11.78 0.21
N VAL A 18 -4.55 -12.18 0.53
CA VAL A 18 -4.07 -13.56 0.31
C VAL A 18 -4.87 -14.55 1.16
N GLY A 19 -5.08 -14.27 2.45
CA GLY A 19 -5.88 -15.12 3.33
C GLY A 19 -7.33 -15.26 2.86
N ILE A 20 -7.93 -14.21 2.31
CA ILE A 20 -9.24 -14.26 1.67
C ILE A 20 -9.20 -15.13 0.41
N ALA A 21 -8.20 -14.95 -0.47
CA ALA A 21 -8.07 -15.76 -1.68
C ALA A 21 -7.93 -17.27 -1.35
N GLU A 22 -7.18 -17.61 -0.30
CA GLU A 22 -7.03 -18.97 0.18
C GLU A 22 -8.35 -19.54 0.72
N LEU A 23 -9.14 -18.76 1.46
CA LEU A 23 -10.47 -19.16 1.93
C LEU A 23 -11.41 -19.55 0.77
N TYR A 24 -11.35 -18.82 -0.34
CA TYR A 24 -12.16 -19.09 -1.53
C TYR A 24 -11.52 -20.10 -2.50
N HIS A 25 -10.41 -20.76 -2.11
CA HIS A 25 -9.67 -21.71 -2.96
C HIS A 25 -9.28 -21.10 -4.32
N GLN A 26 -9.06 -19.78 -4.35
CA GLN A 26 -8.72 -19.08 -5.57
C GLN A 26 -7.27 -19.42 -5.94
N PRO A 27 -6.97 -19.73 -7.22
CA PRO A 27 -5.60 -19.93 -7.65
C PRO A 27 -4.83 -18.62 -7.46
N TYR A 28 -4.03 -18.55 -6.40
CA TYR A 28 -3.24 -17.38 -6.09
C TYR A 28 -1.85 -17.54 -6.71
N ASN A 29 -1.41 -16.51 -7.42
CA ASN A 29 -0.07 -16.45 -7.96
C ASN A 29 0.76 -15.48 -7.13
N TRP A 30 1.95 -15.90 -6.70
CA TRP A 30 2.83 -15.08 -5.86
C TRP A 30 3.19 -13.72 -6.49
N TYR A 31 3.25 -13.66 -7.83
CA TYR A 31 3.50 -12.41 -8.54
C TYR A 31 2.39 -11.37 -8.33
N LEU A 32 1.14 -11.79 -8.13
CA LEU A 32 0.01 -10.87 -7.87
C LEU A 32 0.12 -10.24 -6.48
N VAL A 33 0.58 -11.01 -5.49
CA VAL A 33 0.85 -10.51 -4.14
C VAL A 33 1.95 -9.45 -4.18
N PHE A 34 3.04 -9.74 -4.90
CA PHE A 34 4.12 -8.79 -5.10
C PHE A 34 3.64 -7.52 -5.82
N LEU A 35 2.85 -7.66 -6.88
CA LEU A 35 2.26 -6.53 -7.61
C LEU A 35 1.38 -5.67 -6.70
N MET A 36 0.60 -6.28 -5.82
CA MET A 36 -0.29 -5.57 -4.91
C MET A 36 0.49 -4.75 -3.87
N ILE A 37 1.56 -5.31 -3.30
CA ILE A 37 2.46 -4.59 -2.39
C ILE A 37 3.15 -3.44 -3.13
N LEU A 38 3.67 -3.69 -4.33
CA LEU A 38 4.36 -2.68 -5.15
C LEU A 38 3.42 -1.52 -5.52
N THR A 39 2.18 -1.84 -5.89
CA THR A 39 1.15 -0.85 -6.23
C THR A 39 0.78 -0.01 -5.02
N GLY A 40 0.56 -0.64 -3.86
CA GLY A 40 0.28 0.07 -2.61
C GLY A 40 1.40 1.02 -2.20
N PHE A 41 2.65 0.58 -2.36
CA PHE A 41 3.83 1.42 -2.14
C PHE A 41 3.83 2.63 -3.08
N PHE A 42 3.64 2.40 -4.39
CA PHE A 42 3.69 3.46 -5.40
C PHE A 42 2.60 4.53 -5.20
N ILE A 43 1.36 4.11 -4.95
CA ILE A 43 0.25 5.02 -4.64
C ILE A 43 0.60 5.86 -3.41
N HIS A 44 1.16 5.23 -2.37
CA HIS A 44 1.51 5.96 -1.16
C HIS A 44 2.63 6.99 -1.39
N THR A 45 3.64 6.66 -2.20
CA THR A 45 4.66 7.62 -2.60
C THR A 45 4.06 8.84 -3.31
N ILE A 46 3.10 8.63 -4.22
CA ILE A 46 2.40 9.74 -4.89
C ILE A 46 1.68 10.62 -3.86
N ILE A 47 0.96 10.01 -2.90
CA ILE A 47 0.26 10.75 -1.85
C ILE A 47 1.23 11.63 -1.04
N LEU A 48 2.41 11.11 -0.67
CA LEU A 48 3.40 11.88 0.07
C LEU A 48 3.96 13.06 -0.73
N ILE A 49 4.19 12.87 -2.04
CA ILE A 49 4.64 13.95 -2.93
C ILE A 49 3.57 15.04 -2.99
N LEU A 50 2.30 14.67 -3.20
CA LEU A 50 1.19 15.61 -3.24
C LEU A 50 0.95 16.32 -1.91
N GLU A 51 1.07 15.61 -0.78
CA GLU A 51 0.96 16.20 0.57
C GLU A 51 2.10 17.19 0.83
N SER A 52 3.32 16.89 0.34
CA SER A 52 4.48 17.78 0.45
C SER A 52 4.26 19.08 -0.32
N GLU A 53 3.84 19.00 -1.60
CA GLU A 53 3.58 20.18 -2.43
C GLU A 53 2.42 21.02 -1.87
N ALA A 54 1.33 20.38 -1.44
CA ALA A 54 0.20 21.08 -0.84
C ALA A 54 0.56 21.76 0.50
N SER A 55 1.47 21.18 1.28
CA SER A 55 1.93 21.80 2.53
C SER A 55 2.75 23.05 2.27
N GLU A 56 3.60 23.06 1.25
CA GLU A 56 4.42 24.23 0.89
C GLU A 56 3.58 25.40 0.33
N GLU A 57 2.50 25.10 -0.41
CA GLU A 57 1.59 26.13 -0.94
C GLU A 57 0.77 26.83 0.17
N ASN A 58 0.48 26.14 1.28
CA ASN A 58 -0.30 26.70 2.41
C ASN A 58 0.54 27.51 3.41
N GLU A 59 1.86 27.58 3.24
CA GLU A 59 2.76 28.36 4.10
C GLU A 59 3.06 29.77 3.56
N PHE A 60 2.43 30.19 2.46
CA PHE A 60 2.53 31.54 1.87
C PHE A 60 1.23 32.34 1.89
#